data_AF-A0A1G7X4V0-F1
#
_entry.id   AF-A0A1G7X4V0-F1
#
_cell.length_a   1.000
_cell.length_b   1.000
_cell.length_c   1.000
_cell.angle_alpha   90.00
_cell.angle_beta   90.00
_cell.angle_gamma   90.00
#
_symmetry.space_group_name_H-M   'P 1'
#
loop_
_entity.id
_entity.type
_entity.pdbx_description
1 polymer ?
#
loop_
_entity_poly.entity_id
_entity_poly.type
_entity_poly.pdbx_seq_one_letter_code
_entity_poly.pdbx_strand_id
1 'polypeptide(L)' 'YYLVEAANSVKRYEPEFRDYYQKKYREVPKHQHKRALVLTARKLVRLIDALLRNDQIYTPGRKVNR' A
#
# COMPACT_ATOMS: atom_id res chain seq x y z
N TYR A 1 4.61 11.37 -8.24
CA TYR A 1 5.48 11.84 -7.14
C TYR A 1 4.75 11.67 -5.80
N TYR A 2 3.64 12.37 -5.55
CA TYR A 2 2.90 12.33 -4.27
C TYR A 2 2.45 10.95 -3.77
N LEU A 3 1.91 10.08 -4.62
CA LEU A 3 1.44 8.74 -4.19
C LEU A 3 2.58 7.82 -3.72
N VAL A 4 3.79 8.05 -4.20
CA VAL A 4 4.98 7.29 -3.79
C VAL A 4 5.46 7.78 -2.41
N GLU A 5 5.42 9.09 -2.16
CA GLU A 5 5.69 9.66 -0.84
C GLU A 5 4.63 9.22 0.17
N ALA A 6 3.35 9.23 -0.20
CA ALA A 6 2.26 8.70 0.61
C ALA A 6 2.49 7.23 0.95
N ALA A 7 2.86 6.39 -0.03
CA ALA A 7 3.20 4.98 0.23
C ALA A 7 4.39 4.82 1.19
N ASN A 8 5.37 5.73 1.13
CA ASN A 8 6.51 5.74 2.04
C ASN A 8 6.11 6.13 3.48
N SER A 9 5.07 6.96 3.65
CA SER A 9 4.47 7.26 4.94
C SER A 9 3.61 6.10 5.45
N VAL A 10 2.66 5.61 4.62
CA VAL A 10 1.71 4.55 4.99
C VAL A 10 2.43 3.27 5.40
N LYS A 11 3.52 2.86 4.72
CA LYS A 11 4.30 1.69 5.14
C LYS A 11 4.90 1.79 6.55
N ARG A 12 5.02 3.00 7.13
CA ARG A 12 5.56 3.21 8.48
C ARG A 12 4.49 3.01 9.55
N TYR A 13 3.25 3.39 9.25
CA TYR A 13 2.16 3.45 10.22
C TYR A 13 1.14 2.31 10.08
N GLU A 14 0.96 1.77 8.89
CA GLU A 14 0.00 0.69 8.62
C GLU A 14 0.73 -0.66 8.44
N PRO A 15 0.58 -1.63 9.37
CA PRO A 15 1.29 -2.91 9.32
C PRO A 15 1.06 -3.68 8.01
N GLU A 16 -0.16 -3.66 7.46
CA GLU A 16 -0.48 -4.39 6.23
C GLU A 16 0.36 -3.90 5.03
N PHE A 17 0.59 -2.58 4.94
CA PHE A 17 1.42 -2.00 3.89
C PHE A 17 2.91 -2.21 4.14
N ARG A 18 3.33 -2.22 5.41
CA ARG A 18 4.70 -2.55 5.80
C ARG A 18 5.07 -3.98 5.36
N ASP A 19 4.21 -4.94 5.68
CA ASP A 19 4.45 -6.35 5.39
C ASP A 19 4.43 -6.60 3.88
N TYR A 20 3.49 -5.96 3.17
CA TYR A 20 3.47 -5.98 1.71
C TYR A 20 4.75 -5.40 1.11
N TYR A 21 5.22 -4.25 1.58
CA TYR A 21 6.47 -3.64 1.14
C TYR A 21 7.66 -4.57 1.35
N GLN A 22 7.81 -5.15 2.54
CA GLN A 22 8.92 -6.05 2.87
C GLN A 22 8.90 -7.31 2.00
N LYS A 23 7.72 -7.89 1.77
CA LYS A 23 7.55 -9.01 0.83
C LYS A 23 8.04 -8.62 -0.56
N LYS A 24 7.56 -7.50 -1.11
CA LYS A 24 7.95 -7.04 -2.46
C LYS A 24 9.41 -6.64 -2.59
N TYR A 25 10.03 -6.20 -1.50
CA TYR A 25 11.45 -5.90 -1.43
C TYR A 25 12.29 -7.16 -1.56
N ARG A 26 11.94 -8.24 -0.84
CA ARG A 26 12.69 -9.51 -0.84
C ARG A 26 12.50 -10.34 -2.11
N GLU A 27 11.47 -10.07 -2.91
CA GLU A 27 11.17 -10.80 -4.16
C GLU A 27 12.23 -10.61 -5.27
N VAL A 28 13.00 -9.52 -5.26
CA VAL A 28 13.94 -9.21 -6.35
C VAL A 28 15.28 -8.72 -5.81
N PRO A 29 16.41 -9.05 -6.47
CA PRO A 29 17.73 -8.58 -6.04
C PRO A 29 18.08 -7.17 -6.57
N LYS A 30 17.52 -6.75 -7.71
CA LYS A 30 17.84 -5.46 -8.36
C LYS A 30 16.68 -4.49 -8.25
N HIS A 31 16.99 -3.21 -7.98
CA HIS A 31 16.01 -2.13 -7.83
C HIS A 31 14.88 -2.41 -6.81
N GLN A 32 15.16 -3.27 -5.83
CA GLN A 32 14.21 -3.76 -4.82
C GLN A 32 13.44 -2.64 -4.13
N HIS A 33 14.14 -1.57 -3.71
CA HIS A 33 13.53 -0.45 -3.01
C HIS A 33 12.50 0.29 -3.88
N LYS A 34 12.90 0.71 -5.09
CA LYS A 34 12.04 1.44 -6.02
C LYS A 34 10.85 0.58 -6.44
N ARG A 35 11.07 -0.70 -6.77
CA ARG A 35 10.00 -1.64 -7.16
C ARG A 35 9.01 -1.85 -6.01
N ALA A 36 9.49 -2.13 -4.80
CA ALA A 36 8.64 -2.36 -3.65
C ALA A 36 7.81 -1.12 -3.30
N LEU A 37 8.40 0.08 -3.35
CA LEU A 37 7.67 1.35 -3.14
C LEU A 37 6.56 1.55 -4.18
N VAL A 38 6.86 1.37 -5.46
CA VAL A 38 5.87 1.56 -6.54
C VAL A 38 4.71 0.56 -6.41
N LEU A 39 5.00 -0.70 -6.10
CA LEU A 39 3.96 -1.71 -5.87
C LEU A 39 3.10 -1.39 -4.63
N THR A 40 3.72 -0.87 -3.58
CA THR A 40 3.02 -0.43 -2.36
C THR A 40 2.12 0.77 -2.65
N ALA A 41 2.60 1.75 -3.42
CA ALA A 41 1.79 2.87 -3.89
C ALA A 41 0.61 2.40 -4.75
N ARG A 42 0.82 1.44 -5.65
CA ARG A 42 -0.26 0.85 -6.45
C ARG A 42 -1.31 0.15 -5.58
N LYS A 43 -0.89 -0.56 -4.53
CA LYS A 43 -1.82 -1.16 -3.55
C LYS A 43 -2.64 -0.09 -2.83
N LEU A 44 -2.01 1.03 -2.45
CA LEU A 44 -2.67 2.15 -1.77
C LEU A 44 -3.70 2.83 -2.67
N VAL A 45 -3.35 3.10 -3.93
CA VAL A 45 -4.26 3.70 -4.91
C VAL A 45 -5.52 2.86 -5.09
N ARG A 46 -5.39 1.53 -5.17
CA ARG A 46 -6.55 0.65 -5.29
C ARG A 46 -7.48 0.72 -4.08
N LEU A 47 -6.93 0.83 -2.87
CA LEU A 47 -7.71 1.02 -1.66
C LEU A 47 -8.48 2.33 -1.71
N ILE A 48 -7.80 3.43 -2.05
CA ILE A 48 -8.42 4.76 -2.15
C ILE A 48 -9.52 4.76 -3.22
N ASP A 49 -9.26 4.21 -4.41
CA ASP A 49 -10.25 4.10 -5.49
C ASP A 49 -11.48 3.29 -5.05
N ALA A 50 -11.29 2.16 -4.37
CA ALA A 50 -12.41 1.35 -3.87
C ALA A 50 -13.23 2.09 -2.81
N LEU A 51 -12.58 2.79 -1.88
CA LEU A 51 -13.24 3.58 -0.85
C LEU A 51 -14.05 4.73 -1.46
N LEU A 52 -13.46 5.47 -2.39
CA LEU A 52 -14.13 6.57 -3.07
C LEU A 52 -15.32 6.10 -3.91
N ARG A 53 -15.19 4.98 -4.62
CA ARG A 53 -16.30 4.39 -5.39
C ARG A 53 -17.48 3.96 -4.52
N ASN A 54 -17.21 3.58 -3.27
CA ASN A 54 -18.24 3.11 -2.33
C ASN A 54 -18.71 4.21 -1.37
N ASP A 55 -18.21 5.45 -1.50
CA ASP A 55 -18.42 6.55 -0.54
C ASP A 55 -18.10 6.16 0.91
N GLN A 56 -16.99 5.41 1.08
CA GLN A 56 -16.58 4.84 2.36
C GLN A 56 -15.35 5.54 2.93
N ILE A 57 -15.38 5.81 4.24
CA ILE A 57 -14.21 6.28 4.99
C ILE A 57 -13.33 5.09 5.36
N TYR A 58 -12.01 5.26 5.26
CA TYR A 58 -11.05 4.25 5.69
C TYR A 58 -11.26 3.87 7.16
N THR A 59 -11.50 2.59 7.42
CA THR A 59 -11.65 2.03 8.77
C THR A 59 -10.68 0.86 8.92
N PRO A 60 -9.52 1.05 9.57
CA PRO A 60 -8.55 -0.03 9.77
C PRO A 60 -9.20 -1.14 10.61
N GLY A 61 -9.11 -2.38 10.16
CA GLY A 61 -9.70 -3.55 10.83
C GLY A 61 -11.05 -4.03 10.27
N ARG A 62 -11.71 -3.24 9.41
CA ARG A 62 -12.88 -3.70 8.66
C ARG A 62 -12.41 -4.60 7.50
N LYS A 63 -12.03 -5.84 7.81
CA LYS A 63 -11.91 -6.87 6.78
C LYS A 63 -13.32 -7.16 6.30
N VAL A 64 -13.64 -6.76 5.08
CA VAL A 64 -14.87 -7.23 4.42
C VAL A 64 -14.70 -8.75 4.29
N ASN A 65 -15.28 -9.49 5.23
CA ASN A 65 -15.45 -10.93 5.11
C ASN A 65 -16.31 -11.14 3.86
N ARG A 66 -15.71 -11.72 2.82
CA ARG A 66 -16.43 -12.20 1.65
C ARG A 66 -16.74 -13.66 1.84
#